data_AF-A0AAV5SZ41-F1
#
_entry.id   AF-A0AAV5SZ41-F1
#
_cell.length_a   1.000
_cell.length_b   1.000
_cell.length_c   1.000
_cell.angle_alpha   90.00
_cell.angle_beta   90.00
_cell.angle_gamma   90.00
#
_symmetry.space_group_name_H-M   'P 1'
#
loop_
_entity.id
_entity.type
_entity.pdbx_description
1 polymer ?
#
loop_
_entity_poly.entity_id
_entity_poly.type
_entity_poly.pdbx_seq_one_letter_code
_entity_poly.pdbx_strand_id
1 'polypeptide(L)'
;LQIVATIMLISSIAAWLTSILSAQSPVEKSSMNLARLQRQDEITCEWPKFSIWDSQPQNSTFVGSVECPASPSLASLEVGGYLTITAPYAEAEYYAETSCRKAGKGRTWMDCILVQVQFDSRVKVDQEQFAVRCLNGSAQIYEEAFFNPTAKIQVSSRKTRIITLYYSQSIHYNPSISIILMDDASSAHLARNLPKTMKLMKDEDFFIPSRYSQTFSDAALNLELILNGTDNRSLLDVMNSMVFILNHRNCLTFVNEEHSDDVIHPLFPYDAHFDTRPLHAFNRQRSVQKHCLATGKSFVSSILDPLLTFSSSFRPLCTLSITRFRVPSELGAIDEELSLALAQLISTSSNTAIFLLSPSGQKRAGLSGVVEGKSPLLAAWFPDEFRRNRNAHYSAFAWNMDKLFTTRDVRATLQQLALARLPETVEWRAYNEEHNQASSLLSEMLPEERNCTTLGIADENCLCLGTDEKRNATVNADALLNKRVLELVESRVGRESCVEKIVTDERWSHLNAYRMFEKDLERESNDVEWLTIEYYVKI
;
A
#
# COMPACT_ATOMS: atom_id res chain seq x y z
N LEU A 1 59.38 64.07 10.19
CA LEU A 1 58.92 64.16 8.78
C LEU A 1 58.67 62.80 8.12
N GLN A 2 59.54 61.79 8.28
CA GLN A 2 59.38 60.48 7.60
C GLN A 2 58.09 59.71 7.96
N ILE A 3 57.58 59.84 9.19
CA ILE A 3 56.35 59.16 9.64
C ILE A 3 55.09 59.80 9.01
N VAL A 4 55.10 61.12 8.80
CA VAL A 4 53.98 61.83 8.17
C VAL A 4 53.90 61.48 6.67
N ALA A 5 55.06 61.30 6.03
CA ALA A 5 55.13 60.88 4.62
C ALA A 5 54.58 59.45 4.42
N THR A 6 54.81 58.53 5.37
CA THR A 6 54.30 57.16 5.27
C THR A 6 52.79 57.09 5.49
N ILE A 7 52.24 57.89 6.41
CA ILE A 7 50.78 57.94 6.65
C ILE A 7 50.05 58.57 5.44
N MET A 8 50.61 59.62 4.85
CA MET A 8 50.08 60.23 3.61
C MET A 8 50.12 59.26 2.43
N LEU A 9 51.15 58.42 2.32
CA LEU A 9 51.25 57.42 1.24
C LEU A 9 50.18 56.34 1.41
N ILE A 10 49.96 55.88 2.65
CA ILE A 10 48.95 54.86 2.96
C ILE A 10 47.53 55.40 2.74
N SER A 11 47.24 56.64 3.14
CA SER A 11 45.93 57.25 2.88
C SER A 11 45.68 57.49 1.39
N SER A 12 46.72 57.81 0.62
CA SER A 12 46.63 57.98 -0.83
C SER A 12 46.37 56.66 -1.55
N ILE A 13 47.02 55.57 -1.11
CA ILE A 13 46.82 54.22 -1.65
C ILE A 13 45.42 53.70 -1.27
N ALA A 14 44.96 53.95 -0.03
CA ALA A 14 43.63 53.58 0.41
C ALA A 14 42.54 54.34 -0.36
N ALA A 15 42.70 55.66 -0.55
CA ALA A 15 41.78 56.48 -1.35
C ALA A 15 41.74 56.04 -2.83
N TRP A 16 42.90 55.67 -3.39
CA TRP A 16 43.00 55.15 -4.75
C TRP A 16 42.34 53.78 -4.89
N LEU A 17 42.53 52.87 -3.93
CA LEU A 17 41.83 51.57 -3.89
C LEU A 17 40.31 51.73 -3.74
N THR A 18 39.84 52.66 -2.89
CA THR A 18 38.40 52.93 -2.77
C THR A 18 37.83 53.59 -4.02
N SER A 19 38.62 54.41 -4.74
CA SER A 19 38.21 55.00 -6.01
C SER A 19 38.17 53.98 -7.16
N ILE A 20 39.02 52.95 -7.13
CA ILE A 20 38.96 51.82 -8.07
C ILE A 20 37.75 50.94 -7.76
N LEU A 21 37.43 50.73 -6.48
CA LEU A 21 36.27 49.95 -6.06
C LEU A 21 34.93 50.69 -6.25
N SER A 22 34.92 52.02 -6.33
CA SER A 22 33.69 52.82 -6.51
C SER A 22 33.43 53.26 -7.96
N ALA A 23 34.32 52.94 -8.91
CA ALA A 23 34.20 53.35 -10.31
C ALA A 23 33.69 52.24 -11.27
N GLN A 24 33.18 51.12 -10.74
CA GLN A 24 32.34 50.19 -11.52
C GLN A 24 30.89 50.68 -11.51
N SER A 25 30.55 51.47 -12.54
CA SER A 25 29.18 51.87 -12.86
C SER A 25 28.41 50.73 -13.55
N PRO A 26 27.07 50.83 -13.67
CA PRO A 26 26.14 49.71 -13.68
C PRO A 26 25.92 49.14 -15.07
N VAL A 27 26.83 48.28 -15.56
CA VAL A 27 26.58 47.45 -16.76
C VAL A 27 27.01 45.99 -16.57
N GLU A 28 27.78 45.66 -15.53
CA GLU A 28 28.25 44.28 -15.26
C GLU A 28 27.31 43.43 -14.38
N LYS A 29 26.17 43.96 -13.93
CA LYS A 29 25.14 43.17 -13.23
C LYS A 29 24.25 42.34 -14.16
N SER A 30 24.33 42.54 -15.48
CA SER A 30 23.55 41.75 -16.46
C SER A 30 24.32 40.56 -17.07
N SER A 31 25.65 40.56 -17.06
CA SER A 31 26.46 39.47 -17.63
C SER A 31 26.91 38.44 -16.58
N MET A 32 27.06 38.86 -15.31
CA MET A 32 27.27 37.93 -14.20
C MET A 32 26.04 37.09 -13.89
N ASN A 33 24.83 37.59 -14.19
CA ASN A 33 23.61 36.78 -14.07
C ASN A 33 23.51 35.74 -15.20
N LEU A 34 24.07 35.97 -16.39
CA LEU A 34 24.00 34.98 -17.48
C LEU A 34 25.04 33.86 -17.33
N ALA A 35 26.23 34.15 -16.81
CA ALA A 35 27.24 33.13 -16.49
C ALA A 35 26.92 32.35 -15.19
N ARG A 36 26.12 32.94 -14.29
CA ARG A 36 25.58 32.26 -13.10
C ARG A 36 24.27 31.50 -13.40
N LEU A 37 23.50 31.92 -14.40
CA LEU A 37 22.40 31.14 -15.02
C LEU A 37 22.89 29.95 -15.86
N GLN A 38 24.19 29.87 -16.17
CA GLN A 38 24.80 28.71 -16.82
C GLN A 38 25.51 27.76 -15.83
N ARG A 39 25.45 28.05 -14.52
CA ARG A 39 26.15 27.25 -13.50
C ARG A 39 25.33 26.98 -12.23
N GLN A 40 24.02 27.10 -12.35
CA GLN A 40 22.99 26.67 -11.40
C GLN A 40 21.83 26.25 -12.34
N ASP A 41 21.35 25.01 -12.36
CA ASP A 41 21.17 24.10 -11.25
C ASP A 41 21.48 22.66 -11.68
N GLU A 42 22.34 21.98 -10.92
CA GLU A 42 22.10 20.57 -10.63
C GLU A 42 20.70 20.49 -10.04
N ILE A 43 19.68 20.37 -10.90
CA ILE A 43 18.36 19.94 -10.45
C ILE A 43 18.55 18.46 -10.16
N THR A 44 19.06 18.19 -8.96
CA THR A 44 18.80 16.95 -8.26
C THR A 44 17.32 16.66 -8.46
N CYS A 45 16.99 15.47 -8.97
CA CYS A 45 15.68 14.89 -8.71
C CYS A 45 15.56 14.76 -7.18
N GLU A 46 15.27 15.87 -6.51
CA GLU A 46 14.65 15.84 -5.22
C GLU A 46 13.28 15.25 -5.52
N TRP A 47 13.15 13.96 -5.24
CA TRP A 47 11.90 13.49 -4.69
C TRP A 47 11.45 14.57 -3.73
N PRO A 48 10.27 15.17 -3.90
CA PRO A 48 9.75 16.00 -2.84
C PRO A 48 9.87 15.11 -1.62
N LYS A 49 10.52 15.60 -0.57
CA LYS A 49 10.39 15.00 0.75
C LYS A 49 8.93 15.20 1.12
N PHE A 50 8.04 14.47 0.45
CA PHE A 50 6.75 14.10 0.96
C PHE A 50 7.13 13.24 2.15
N SER A 51 7.37 13.88 3.29
CA SER A 51 6.88 13.30 4.51
C SER A 51 5.42 12.97 4.19
N ILE A 52 5.17 11.68 3.98
CA ILE A 52 3.82 11.14 3.78
C ILE A 52 2.91 11.59 4.94
N TRP A 53 3.53 12.06 6.02
CA TRP A 53 2.96 12.58 7.25
C TRP A 53 2.73 14.09 7.31
N ASP A 54 3.30 14.90 6.41
CA ASP A 54 3.25 16.38 6.45
C ASP A 54 2.18 16.98 5.52
N SER A 55 1.56 16.17 4.66
CA SER A 55 0.40 16.58 3.88
C SER A 55 -0.89 16.20 4.62
N GLN A 56 -1.51 17.14 5.34
CA GLN A 56 -2.95 17.05 5.58
C GLN A 56 -3.66 17.33 4.24
N PRO A 57 -4.40 16.36 3.66
CA PRO A 57 -5.19 16.62 2.47
C PRO A 57 -6.48 17.30 2.93
N GLN A 58 -6.51 18.64 2.94
CA GLN A 58 -7.73 19.35 3.33
C GLN A 58 -8.81 19.35 2.24
N ASN A 59 -8.53 18.93 1.00
CA ASN A 59 -9.52 18.97 -0.09
C ASN A 59 -9.30 17.89 -1.16
N SER A 60 -9.10 16.62 -0.80
CA SER A 60 -9.36 15.54 -1.77
C SER A 60 -10.87 15.36 -1.87
N THR A 61 -11.42 15.39 -3.08
CA THR A 61 -12.80 14.98 -3.35
C THR A 61 -13.00 13.59 -2.76
N PHE A 62 -13.67 13.53 -1.61
CA PHE A 62 -14.00 12.28 -0.94
C PHE A 62 -14.88 11.49 -1.89
N VAL A 63 -14.33 10.46 -2.51
CA VAL A 63 -15.16 9.39 -3.05
C VAL A 63 -15.86 8.81 -1.82
N GLY A 64 -17.19 8.96 -1.78
CA GLY A 64 -17.99 8.41 -0.69
C GLY A 64 -17.67 6.94 -0.49
N SER A 65 -17.69 6.48 0.76
CA SER A 65 -17.62 5.05 1.07
C SER A 65 -18.65 4.31 0.21
N VAL A 66 -18.27 3.17 -0.36
CA VAL A 66 -19.24 2.35 -1.10
C VAL A 66 -20.29 1.85 -0.11
N GLU A 67 -21.46 2.46 -0.16
CA GLU A 67 -22.63 1.98 0.57
C GLU A 67 -23.31 0.89 -0.25
N CYS A 68 -23.06 -0.36 0.12
CA CYS A 68 -23.80 -1.47 -0.45
C CYS A 68 -25.20 -1.52 0.17
N PRO A 69 -26.25 -1.74 -0.64
CA PRO A 69 -27.62 -1.80 -0.13
C PRO A 69 -27.73 -2.92 0.91
N ALA A 70 -28.22 -2.57 2.10
CA ALA A 70 -28.34 -3.50 3.20
C ALA A 70 -29.23 -4.68 2.80
N SER A 71 -28.67 -5.89 2.82
CA SER A 71 -29.42 -7.14 2.72
C SER A 71 -29.57 -7.71 4.12
N PRO A 72 -30.73 -8.28 4.48
CA PRO A 72 -30.90 -8.92 5.78
C PRO A 72 -29.89 -10.08 5.91
N SER A 73 -28.97 -9.96 6.88
CA SER A 73 -28.08 -11.06 7.24
C SER A 73 -28.91 -12.13 7.96
N LEU A 74 -29.21 -13.22 7.25
CA LEU A 74 -29.93 -14.36 7.83
C LEU A 74 -29.01 -15.41 8.43
N ALA A 75 -27.71 -15.39 8.13
CA ALA A 75 -26.76 -16.34 8.68
C ALA A 75 -25.48 -15.67 9.18
N SER A 76 -24.95 -16.19 10.28
CA SER A 76 -23.67 -15.77 10.87
C SER A 76 -22.83 -16.99 11.24
N LEU A 77 -21.52 -16.88 11.07
CA LEU A 77 -20.55 -17.91 11.43
C LEU A 77 -19.65 -17.38 12.55
N GLU A 78 -19.66 -18.06 13.69
CA GLU A 78 -18.77 -17.77 14.80
C GLU A 78 -17.35 -18.32 14.54
N VAL A 79 -16.34 -17.72 15.20
CA VAL A 79 -14.92 -18.14 15.14
C VAL A 79 -14.72 -19.63 15.45
N GLY A 80 -15.59 -20.23 16.27
CA GLY A 80 -15.54 -21.67 16.60
C GLY A 80 -16.11 -22.61 15.52
N GLY A 81 -16.50 -22.08 14.36
CA GLY A 81 -17.13 -22.86 13.29
C GLY A 81 -18.60 -23.20 13.54
N TYR A 82 -19.29 -22.40 14.35
CA TYR A 82 -20.71 -22.56 14.65
C TYR A 82 -21.53 -21.60 13.80
N LEU A 83 -22.40 -22.16 12.96
CA LEU A 83 -23.35 -21.45 12.12
C LEU A 83 -24.65 -21.24 12.89
N THR A 84 -25.15 -20.00 12.87
CA THR A 84 -26.47 -19.64 13.38
C THR A 84 -27.25 -18.97 12.25
N ILE A 85 -28.46 -19.47 11.98
CA ILE A 85 -29.39 -18.86 11.02
C ILE A 85 -30.51 -18.18 11.79
N THR A 86 -30.67 -16.87 11.61
CA THR A 86 -31.68 -16.07 12.29
C THR A 86 -32.96 -16.09 11.47
N ALA A 87 -34.10 -16.30 12.12
CA ALA A 87 -35.38 -16.20 11.44
C ALA A 87 -35.63 -14.76 10.92
N PRO A 88 -36.20 -14.59 9.71
CA PRO A 88 -36.65 -13.27 9.26
C PRO A 88 -37.72 -12.72 10.21
N TYR A 89 -37.75 -11.41 10.43
CA TYR A 89 -38.68 -10.75 11.37
C TYR A 89 -40.14 -11.13 11.08
N ALA A 90 -40.84 -11.63 12.11
CA ALA A 90 -42.10 -12.35 12.03
C ALA A 90 -43.36 -11.52 11.68
N GLU A 91 -43.26 -10.19 11.56
CA GLU A 91 -44.43 -9.33 11.30
C GLU A 91 -44.87 -9.32 9.83
N ALA A 92 -44.11 -9.91 8.92
CA ALA A 92 -44.52 -10.11 7.53
C ALA A 92 -45.01 -11.55 7.33
N GLU A 93 -46.32 -11.74 7.14
CA GLU A 93 -46.95 -13.01 6.70
C GLU A 93 -46.25 -13.66 5.48
N TYR A 94 -45.46 -12.86 4.76
CA TYR A 94 -44.69 -13.24 3.60
C TYR A 94 -43.65 -14.34 3.84
N TYR A 95 -43.11 -14.59 5.06
CA TYR A 95 -41.98 -15.52 5.26
C TYR A 95 -42.33 -16.89 5.87
N ALA A 96 -43.61 -17.26 5.94
CA ALA A 96 -44.06 -18.48 6.61
C ALA A 96 -43.49 -19.79 6.02
N GLU A 97 -43.07 -19.80 4.76
CA GLU A 97 -42.51 -20.98 4.07
C GLU A 97 -40.97 -20.92 3.92
N THR A 98 -40.30 -20.12 4.74
CA THR A 98 -38.85 -19.98 4.61
C THR A 98 -38.12 -21.26 5.01
N SER A 99 -37.25 -21.77 4.14
CA SER A 99 -36.36 -22.90 4.44
C SER A 99 -34.92 -22.59 4.04
N CYS A 100 -33.98 -22.85 4.95
CA CYS A 100 -32.57 -22.64 4.72
C CYS A 100 -31.81 -23.97 4.62
N ARG A 101 -30.88 -24.03 3.68
CA ARG A 101 -30.02 -25.19 3.43
C ARG A 101 -28.57 -24.74 3.33
N LYS A 102 -27.67 -25.53 3.91
CA LYS A 102 -26.22 -25.38 3.68
C LYS A 102 -25.75 -26.36 2.62
N ALA A 103 -24.80 -25.92 1.79
CA ALA A 103 -24.12 -26.70 0.78
C ALA A 103 -22.60 -26.59 0.99
N GLY A 104 -21.93 -27.70 1.29
CA GLY A 104 -20.47 -27.77 1.32
C GLY A 104 -19.86 -27.74 -0.07
N LYS A 105 -18.55 -27.56 -0.22
CA LYS A 105 -17.86 -27.67 -1.53
C LYS A 105 -17.84 -29.13 -2.06
N GLY A 106 -18.35 -29.36 -3.28
CA GLY A 106 -18.09 -30.53 -4.15
C GLY A 106 -17.08 -30.22 -5.26
N ARG A 107 -16.87 -31.11 -6.26
CA ARG A 107 -16.03 -30.83 -7.46
C ARG A 107 -16.59 -29.68 -8.29
N THR A 108 -17.90 -29.49 -8.24
CA THR A 108 -18.62 -28.29 -8.67
C THR A 108 -19.52 -27.85 -7.51
N TRP A 109 -19.88 -26.56 -7.41
CA TRP A 109 -20.86 -26.07 -6.43
C TRP A 109 -22.28 -26.66 -6.66
N MET A 110 -22.48 -27.43 -7.73
CA MET A 110 -23.72 -28.11 -8.08
C MET A 110 -23.82 -29.55 -7.52
N ASP A 111 -22.71 -30.16 -7.11
CA ASP A 111 -22.66 -31.56 -6.64
C ASP A 111 -22.81 -31.71 -5.10
N CYS A 112 -23.42 -30.74 -4.44
CA CYS A 112 -23.34 -30.61 -2.99
C CYS A 112 -24.55 -31.22 -2.26
N ILE A 113 -24.30 -31.97 -1.18
CA ILE A 113 -25.35 -32.44 -0.28
C ILE A 113 -25.97 -31.22 0.41
N LEU A 114 -27.23 -30.94 0.09
CA LEU A 114 -28.00 -29.90 0.75
C LEU A 114 -28.47 -30.40 2.12
N VAL A 115 -27.93 -29.82 3.19
CA VAL A 115 -28.34 -30.13 4.56
C VAL A 115 -29.26 -29.02 5.04
N GLN A 116 -30.48 -29.36 5.44
CA GLN A 116 -31.41 -28.40 6.02
C GLN A 116 -30.88 -27.93 7.39
N VAL A 117 -30.94 -26.62 7.62
CA VAL A 117 -30.52 -25.99 8.88
C VAL A 117 -31.74 -25.35 9.52
N GLN A 118 -31.93 -25.59 10.82
CA GLN A 118 -33.05 -25.03 11.57
C GLN A 118 -32.73 -23.60 12.00
N PHE A 119 -33.76 -22.74 12.00
CA PHE A 119 -33.63 -21.38 12.52
C PHE A 119 -33.30 -21.39 14.02
N ASP A 120 -32.56 -20.37 14.44
CA ASP A 120 -32.13 -20.10 15.81
C ASP A 120 -31.38 -21.28 16.46
N SER A 121 -30.91 -22.22 15.63
CA SER A 121 -30.11 -23.36 16.04
C SER A 121 -28.64 -23.10 15.77
N ARG A 122 -27.80 -23.45 16.74
CA ARG A 122 -26.35 -23.34 16.64
C ARG A 122 -25.78 -24.65 16.12
N VAL A 123 -25.37 -24.68 14.86
CA VAL A 123 -24.90 -25.89 14.17
C VAL A 123 -23.40 -25.82 13.93
N LYS A 124 -22.66 -26.82 14.41
CA LYS A 124 -21.23 -26.93 14.10
C LYS A 124 -21.04 -27.35 12.64
N VAL A 125 -20.26 -26.57 11.89
CA VAL A 125 -19.99 -26.82 10.48
C VAL A 125 -18.64 -27.52 10.33
N ASP A 126 -18.65 -28.64 9.61
CA ASP A 126 -17.51 -29.51 9.33
C ASP A 126 -16.87 -29.26 7.96
N GLN A 127 -17.43 -28.33 7.19
CA GLN A 127 -16.88 -27.89 5.90
C GLN A 127 -16.04 -26.63 6.06
N GLU A 128 -14.87 -26.60 5.40
CA GLU A 128 -13.99 -25.42 5.35
C GLU A 128 -14.62 -24.26 4.59
N GLN A 129 -15.32 -24.55 3.50
CA GLN A 129 -16.03 -23.57 2.68
C GLN A 129 -17.42 -24.13 2.36
N PHE A 130 -18.44 -23.32 2.56
CA PHE A 130 -19.82 -23.69 2.34
C PHE A 130 -20.67 -22.46 2.03
N ALA A 131 -21.81 -22.66 1.40
CA ALA A 131 -22.80 -21.62 1.19
C ALA A 131 -24.10 -21.94 1.92
N VAL A 132 -24.77 -20.91 2.42
CA VAL A 132 -26.12 -20.99 2.97
C VAL A 132 -27.05 -20.36 1.97
N ARG A 133 -28.10 -21.08 1.59
CA ARG A 133 -29.18 -20.57 0.73
C ARG A 133 -30.50 -20.69 1.48
N CYS A 134 -31.26 -19.60 1.51
CA CYS A 134 -32.62 -19.60 2.03
C CYS A 134 -33.61 -19.28 0.91
N LEU A 135 -34.67 -20.06 0.88
CA LEU A 135 -35.78 -19.92 -0.06
C LEU A 135 -37.05 -19.63 0.74
N ASN A 136 -37.92 -18.80 0.19
CA ASN A 136 -39.28 -18.61 0.65
C ASN A 136 -40.24 -19.11 -0.45
N GLY A 137 -40.86 -20.27 -0.23
CA GLY A 137 -41.48 -21.04 -1.31
C GLY A 137 -40.44 -21.41 -2.37
N SER A 138 -40.55 -20.83 -3.57
CA SER A 138 -39.58 -20.98 -4.68
C SER A 138 -38.62 -19.80 -4.86
N ALA A 139 -38.85 -18.68 -4.17
CA ALA A 139 -38.05 -17.47 -4.32
C ALA A 139 -36.81 -17.52 -3.44
N GLN A 140 -35.63 -17.27 -4.02
CA GLN A 140 -34.40 -17.12 -3.25
C GLN A 140 -34.39 -15.77 -2.54
N ILE A 141 -34.29 -15.79 -1.20
CA ILE A 141 -34.27 -14.58 -0.37
C ILE A 141 -32.89 -14.28 0.24
N TYR A 142 -32.02 -15.29 0.31
CA TYR A 142 -30.68 -15.15 0.88
C TYR A 142 -29.74 -16.20 0.30
N GLU A 143 -28.52 -15.78 -0.02
CA GLU A 143 -27.44 -16.69 -0.38
C GLU A 143 -26.09 -16.07 -0.04
N GLU A 144 -25.33 -16.72 0.84
CA GLU A 144 -24.00 -16.25 1.25
C GLU A 144 -23.05 -17.43 1.41
N ALA A 145 -21.78 -17.22 1.05
CA ALA A 145 -20.72 -18.19 1.28
C ALA A 145 -19.85 -17.81 2.47
N PHE A 146 -19.39 -18.82 3.19
CA PHE A 146 -18.67 -18.72 4.44
C PHE A 146 -17.37 -19.51 4.39
N PHE A 147 -16.36 -19.00 5.10
CA PHE A 147 -15.08 -19.65 5.33
C PHE A 147 -14.95 -20.05 6.80
N ASN A 148 -14.77 -21.33 7.05
CA ASN A 148 -14.59 -21.92 8.37
C ASN A 148 -13.23 -22.65 8.46
N PRO A 149 -12.14 -21.94 8.81
CA PRO A 149 -10.82 -22.54 8.91
C PRO A 149 -10.73 -23.64 9.99
N THR A 150 -11.59 -23.58 11.01
CA THR A 150 -11.56 -24.52 12.14
C THR A 150 -12.16 -25.90 11.82
N ALA A 151 -12.86 -26.02 10.69
CA ALA A 151 -13.41 -27.29 10.20
C ALA A 151 -12.31 -28.34 9.97
N LYS A 152 -11.19 -27.91 9.37
CA LYS A 152 -10.04 -28.77 9.06
C LYS A 152 -9.11 -28.95 10.26
N ILE A 153 -8.94 -27.90 11.07
CA ILE A 153 -7.98 -27.86 12.17
C ILE A 153 -8.67 -27.30 13.42
N GLN A 154 -9.00 -28.17 14.37
CA GLN A 154 -9.63 -27.77 15.63
C GLN A 154 -8.60 -27.37 16.69
N VAL A 155 -8.34 -26.06 16.84
CA VAL A 155 -7.53 -25.53 17.93
C VAL A 155 -8.37 -25.50 19.21
N SER A 156 -8.49 -26.62 19.93
CA SER A 156 -9.22 -26.66 21.21
C SER A 156 -8.35 -26.20 22.38
N SER A 157 -8.93 -25.42 23.29
CA SER A 157 -8.20 -24.69 24.33
C SER A 157 -7.67 -25.51 25.50
N ARG A 158 -8.01 -26.81 25.67
CA ARG A 158 -7.54 -27.58 26.85
C ARG A 158 -7.29 -29.09 26.69
N LYS A 159 -7.64 -29.77 25.59
CA LYS A 159 -7.55 -31.26 25.56
C LYS A 159 -6.98 -31.94 24.32
N THR A 160 -6.44 -31.22 23.32
CA THR A 160 -5.86 -31.89 22.15
C THR A 160 -4.47 -31.32 21.81
N ARG A 161 -3.43 -31.84 22.49
CA ARG A 161 -2.00 -31.55 22.26
C ARG A 161 -1.45 -32.02 20.90
N ILE A 162 -2.31 -32.35 19.93
CA ILE A 162 -1.88 -32.98 18.67
C ILE A 162 -1.44 -31.93 17.64
N ILE A 163 -2.06 -30.74 17.58
CA ILE A 163 -1.73 -29.72 16.56
C ILE A 163 -0.35 -29.08 16.81
N THR A 164 0.04 -28.88 18.07
CA THR A 164 1.39 -28.42 18.44
C THR A 164 2.50 -29.42 18.12
N LEU A 165 2.17 -30.67 17.78
CA LEU A 165 3.16 -31.66 17.33
C LEU A 165 3.48 -31.49 15.83
N TYR A 166 2.58 -30.92 15.05
CA TYR A 166 2.73 -30.76 13.60
C TYR A 166 3.11 -29.35 13.18
N TYR A 167 2.62 -28.34 13.91
CA TYR A 167 2.84 -26.93 13.57
C TYR A 167 3.62 -26.20 14.65
N SER A 168 4.54 -25.34 14.21
CA SER A 168 5.29 -24.48 15.10
C SER A 168 4.39 -23.43 15.75
N GLN A 169 4.76 -23.00 16.95
CA GLN A 169 4.08 -21.90 17.63
C GLN A 169 4.52 -20.55 17.04
N SER A 170 3.63 -19.56 17.14
CA SER A 170 3.97 -18.18 16.81
C SER A 170 4.83 -17.61 17.93
N ILE A 171 6.10 -17.32 17.64
CA ILE A 171 7.05 -16.79 18.64
C ILE A 171 7.52 -15.39 18.24
N HIS A 172 7.78 -14.56 19.24
CA HIS A 172 8.06 -13.14 19.04
C HIS A 172 9.35 -12.83 18.26
N TYR A 173 10.36 -13.70 18.36
CA TYR A 173 11.64 -13.51 17.67
C TYR A 173 11.58 -13.87 16.18
N ASN A 174 10.59 -14.68 15.80
CA ASN A 174 10.37 -15.18 14.46
C ASN A 174 8.88 -15.05 14.16
N PRO A 175 8.42 -13.87 13.73
CA PRO A 175 7.00 -13.63 13.59
C PRO A 175 6.39 -14.52 12.51
N SER A 176 5.08 -14.73 12.59
CA SER A 176 4.25 -15.14 11.46
C SER A 176 4.26 -14.03 10.40
N ILE A 177 3.83 -14.33 9.18
CA ILE A 177 3.89 -13.35 8.09
C ILE A 177 2.50 -13.24 7.45
N SER A 178 1.98 -12.02 7.36
CA SER A 178 0.77 -11.72 6.60
C SER A 178 1.12 -10.77 5.46
N ILE A 179 0.93 -11.22 4.23
CA ILE A 179 1.16 -10.45 3.01
C ILE A 179 -0.20 -10.12 2.40
N ILE A 180 -0.46 -8.83 2.21
CA ILE A 180 -1.63 -8.31 1.49
C ILE A 180 -1.09 -7.71 0.20
N LEU A 181 -1.45 -8.30 -0.93
CA LEU A 181 -1.07 -7.89 -2.27
C LEU A 181 -2.19 -7.05 -2.90
N MET A 182 -1.87 -5.80 -3.21
CA MET A 182 -2.73 -4.88 -3.95
C MET A 182 -2.20 -4.75 -5.37
N ASP A 183 -2.95 -5.18 -6.37
CA ASP A 183 -2.50 -5.05 -7.76
C ASP A 183 -2.53 -3.58 -8.22
N ASP A 184 -1.51 -3.14 -8.95
CA ASP A 184 -1.39 -1.79 -9.55
C ASP A 184 -1.49 -0.62 -8.56
N ALA A 185 -0.85 -0.74 -7.39
CA ALA A 185 -0.84 0.30 -6.35
C ALA A 185 0.56 0.91 -6.16
N SER A 186 0.62 2.23 -6.08
CA SER A 186 1.82 2.96 -5.67
C SER A 186 1.65 3.56 -4.27
N SER A 187 2.75 3.80 -3.55
CA SER A 187 2.71 4.47 -2.24
C SER A 187 2.06 5.85 -2.32
N ALA A 188 2.32 6.60 -3.40
CA ALA A 188 1.72 7.92 -3.63
C ALA A 188 0.22 7.82 -3.95
N HIS A 189 -0.20 6.81 -4.72
CA HIS A 189 -1.61 6.55 -5.00
C HIS A 189 -2.38 6.21 -3.71
N LEU A 190 -1.78 5.40 -2.85
CA LEU A 190 -2.35 5.05 -1.55
C LEU A 190 -2.43 6.27 -0.62
N ALA A 191 -1.36 7.07 -0.55
CA ALA A 191 -1.30 8.25 0.30
C ALA A 191 -2.43 9.26 0.03
N ARG A 192 -2.83 9.40 -1.24
CA ARG A 192 -3.89 10.34 -1.65
C ARG A 192 -5.30 9.80 -1.47
N ASN A 193 -5.50 8.51 -1.73
CA ASN A 193 -6.84 7.95 -1.81
C ASN A 193 -7.28 7.24 -0.53
N LEU A 194 -6.34 6.84 0.34
CA LEU A 194 -6.64 6.10 1.56
C LEU A 194 -6.22 6.87 2.84
N PRO A 195 -6.74 8.08 3.08
CA PRO A 195 -6.29 8.91 4.20
C PRO A 195 -6.50 8.27 5.59
N LYS A 196 -7.56 7.48 5.78
CA LYS A 196 -7.81 6.80 7.07
C LYS A 196 -6.83 5.66 7.28
N THR A 197 -6.60 4.86 6.24
CA THR A 197 -5.60 3.78 6.23
C THR A 197 -4.21 4.34 6.48
N MET A 198 -3.86 5.45 5.82
CA MET A 198 -2.59 6.15 6.02
C MET A 198 -2.44 6.65 7.44
N LYS A 199 -3.49 7.26 8.00
CA LYS A 199 -3.48 7.72 9.39
C LYS A 199 -3.25 6.56 10.35
N LEU A 200 -3.96 5.45 10.18
CA LEU A 200 -3.74 4.24 10.99
C LEU A 200 -2.29 3.74 10.86
N MET A 201 -1.78 3.66 9.63
CA MET A 201 -0.39 3.25 9.38
C MET A 201 0.61 4.18 10.09
N LYS A 202 0.33 5.48 10.17
CA LYS A 202 1.12 6.45 10.96
C LYS A 202 1.10 6.10 12.43
N ASP A 203 -0.11 5.97 12.95
CA ASP A 203 -0.37 5.84 14.38
C ASP A 203 0.19 4.50 14.92
N GLU A 204 0.30 3.50 14.05
CA GLU A 204 0.81 2.14 14.36
C GLU A 204 2.28 1.92 13.93
N ASP A 205 3.02 2.96 13.56
CA ASP A 205 4.44 2.93 13.14
C ASP A 205 4.74 2.00 11.94
N PHE A 206 3.91 2.02 10.90
CA PHE A 206 4.25 1.34 9.65
C PHE A 206 5.43 2.02 8.97
N PHE A 207 6.32 1.21 8.43
CA PHE A 207 7.33 1.65 7.49
C PHE A 207 6.75 1.75 6.09
N ILE A 208 6.79 2.94 5.51
CA ILE A 208 6.39 3.19 4.13
C ILE A 208 7.59 3.86 3.44
N PRO A 209 8.38 3.13 2.64
CA PRO A 209 9.56 3.65 2.00
C PRO A 209 9.20 4.66 0.92
N SER A 210 10.08 5.62 0.71
CA SER A 210 9.96 6.59 -0.38
C SER A 210 10.70 6.18 -1.65
N ARG A 211 11.57 5.16 -1.57
CA ARG A 211 12.52 4.78 -2.66
C ARG A 211 12.53 3.29 -2.99
N TYR A 212 11.36 2.66 -2.96
CA TYR A 212 11.18 1.28 -3.40
C TYR A 212 10.89 1.22 -4.91
N SER A 213 11.77 0.59 -5.70
CA SER A 213 11.64 0.46 -7.15
C SER A 213 11.33 -0.98 -7.59
N GLN A 214 10.46 -1.12 -8.59
CA GLN A 214 10.20 -2.44 -9.20
C GLN A 214 11.41 -2.93 -10.00
N THR A 215 11.70 -4.24 -9.94
CA THR A 215 12.81 -4.84 -10.69
C THR A 215 12.48 -5.01 -12.16
N PHE A 216 11.26 -5.44 -12.46
CA PHE A 216 10.78 -5.67 -13.82
C PHE A 216 9.65 -4.70 -14.18
N SER A 217 9.43 -4.45 -15.47
CA SER A 217 8.26 -3.69 -15.95
C SER A 217 6.97 -4.51 -15.89
N ASP A 218 7.09 -5.83 -15.95
CA ASP A 218 5.98 -6.77 -15.84
C ASP A 218 5.65 -7.04 -14.36
N ALA A 219 4.38 -6.82 -14.00
CA ALA A 219 3.88 -7.07 -12.65
C ALA A 219 3.94 -8.55 -12.31
N ALA A 220 3.69 -9.44 -13.28
CA ALA A 220 3.71 -10.89 -13.08
C ALA A 220 5.12 -11.37 -12.70
N LEU A 221 6.16 -10.84 -13.36
CA LEU A 221 7.56 -11.19 -13.05
C LEU A 221 8.00 -10.68 -11.66
N ASN A 222 7.56 -9.48 -11.26
CA ASN A 222 7.83 -8.99 -9.90
C ASN A 222 7.10 -9.83 -8.86
N LEU A 223 5.85 -10.21 -9.12
CA LEU A 223 5.08 -11.06 -8.23
C LEU A 223 5.70 -12.45 -8.06
N GLU A 224 6.10 -13.07 -9.18
CA GLU A 224 6.86 -14.32 -9.21
C GLU A 224 8.16 -14.19 -8.40
N LEU A 225 8.89 -13.08 -8.56
CA LEU A 225 10.10 -12.82 -7.80
C LEU A 225 9.83 -12.70 -6.30
N ILE A 226 8.79 -11.97 -5.88
CA ILE A 226 8.41 -11.78 -4.46
C ILE A 226 8.03 -13.10 -3.80
N LEU A 227 7.30 -13.96 -4.50
CA LEU A 227 6.71 -15.18 -3.92
C LEU A 227 7.59 -16.40 -4.10
N ASN A 228 8.16 -16.60 -5.30
CA ASN A 228 8.90 -17.79 -5.68
C ASN A 228 10.43 -17.57 -5.65
N GLY A 229 10.88 -16.33 -5.83
CA GLY A 229 12.31 -16.02 -5.91
C GLY A 229 12.97 -16.55 -7.18
N THR A 230 14.28 -16.35 -7.30
CA THR A 230 15.05 -16.80 -8.48
C THR A 230 15.54 -18.25 -8.36
N ASP A 231 15.48 -18.84 -7.17
CA ASP A 231 15.90 -20.21 -6.86
C ASP A 231 14.73 -21.21 -6.89
N ASN A 232 13.54 -20.77 -7.34
CA ASN A 232 12.28 -21.52 -7.34
C ASN A 232 11.88 -22.09 -5.97
N ARG A 233 12.38 -21.52 -4.85
CA ARG A 233 11.96 -21.91 -3.51
C ARG A 233 10.90 -20.95 -3.00
N SER A 234 9.64 -21.30 -3.17
CA SER A 234 8.56 -20.38 -2.80
C SER A 234 8.52 -20.08 -1.30
N LEU A 235 8.06 -18.88 -0.93
CA LEU A 235 7.76 -18.53 0.45
C LEU A 235 6.81 -19.54 1.09
N LEU A 236 5.87 -20.07 0.28
CA LEU A 236 4.96 -21.12 0.68
C LEU A 236 5.74 -22.38 1.08
N ASP A 237 6.63 -22.90 0.23
CA ASP A 237 7.41 -24.12 0.50
C ASP A 237 8.31 -23.98 1.73
N VAL A 238 8.95 -22.81 1.87
CA VAL A 238 9.81 -22.50 3.02
C VAL A 238 9.01 -22.59 4.33
N MET A 239 7.78 -22.10 4.33
CA MET A 239 6.90 -22.07 5.50
C MET A 239 6.13 -23.39 5.72
N ASN A 240 5.81 -24.15 4.67
CA ASN A 240 4.80 -25.22 4.66
C ASN A 240 5.33 -26.64 4.97
N SER A 241 6.64 -26.90 4.89
CA SER A 241 7.12 -28.28 4.75
C SER A 241 6.64 -29.26 5.84
N MET A 242 5.84 -30.26 5.43
CA MET A 242 5.51 -31.44 6.24
C MET A 242 6.65 -32.47 6.31
N VAL A 243 7.75 -32.25 5.59
CA VAL A 243 8.87 -33.20 5.53
C VAL A 243 9.93 -32.77 6.54
N PHE A 244 10.43 -33.73 7.33
CA PHE A 244 11.56 -33.65 8.26
C PHE A 244 12.90 -33.26 7.57
N ILE A 245 12.89 -32.30 6.64
CA ILE A 245 14.09 -31.67 6.11
C ILE A 245 14.44 -30.55 7.07
N LEU A 246 15.59 -30.69 7.74
CA LEU A 246 16.24 -29.64 8.51
C LEU A 246 16.19 -28.35 7.70
N ASN A 247 15.45 -27.32 8.18
CA ASN A 247 15.41 -25.90 7.75
C ASN A 247 13.99 -25.29 7.49
N HIS A 248 12.89 -26.01 7.71
CA HIS A 248 11.52 -25.47 7.56
C HIS A 248 10.86 -25.10 8.89
N ARG A 249 9.94 -24.13 8.87
CA ARG A 249 9.26 -23.62 10.08
C ARG A 249 7.92 -24.31 10.40
N ASN A 250 7.41 -25.22 9.58
CA ASN A 250 6.13 -25.93 9.77
C ASN A 250 4.98 -24.98 10.19
N CYS A 251 4.76 -23.94 9.42
CA CYS A 251 3.73 -22.93 9.64
C CYS A 251 2.48 -23.27 8.82
N LEU A 252 1.32 -22.88 9.34
CA LEU A 252 0.06 -22.96 8.59
C LEU A 252 0.05 -21.95 7.46
N THR A 253 -0.38 -22.38 6.28
CA THR A 253 -0.33 -21.55 5.08
C THR A 253 -1.73 -21.27 4.54
N PHE A 254 -2.01 -20.01 4.25
CA PHE A 254 -3.31 -19.54 3.77
C PHE A 254 -3.12 -18.69 2.52
N VAL A 255 -3.78 -19.10 1.43
CA VAL A 255 -3.83 -18.34 0.18
C VAL A 255 -5.25 -17.87 -0.04
N ASN A 256 -5.38 -16.56 -0.17
CA ASN A 256 -6.65 -15.86 -0.29
C ASN A 256 -6.63 -15.00 -1.54
N GLU A 257 -6.89 -15.65 -2.66
CA GLU A 257 -6.68 -15.07 -3.98
C GLU A 257 -8.00 -14.94 -4.73
N GLU A 258 -8.26 -13.73 -5.18
CA GLU A 258 -9.31 -13.45 -6.15
C GLU A 258 -8.79 -13.71 -7.58
N HIS A 259 -8.97 -14.94 -8.09
CA HIS A 259 -8.43 -15.35 -9.40
C HIS A 259 -9.15 -14.66 -10.57
N SER A 260 -8.53 -13.74 -11.31
CA SER A 260 -9.13 -13.13 -12.52
C SER A 260 -8.93 -14.03 -13.75
N ASP A 261 -9.94 -14.16 -14.61
CA ASP A 261 -9.89 -15.00 -15.82
C ASP A 261 -8.76 -14.60 -16.80
N ASP A 262 -8.26 -13.36 -16.67
CA ASP A 262 -7.14 -12.80 -17.47
C ASP A 262 -5.73 -13.23 -16.99
N VAL A 263 -5.61 -13.88 -15.82
CA VAL A 263 -4.31 -14.26 -15.26
C VAL A 263 -4.07 -15.75 -15.47
N ILE A 264 -3.17 -16.06 -16.42
CA ILE A 264 -2.90 -17.42 -16.93
C ILE A 264 -2.34 -18.37 -15.85
N HIS A 265 -1.86 -17.86 -14.71
CA HIS A 265 -1.33 -18.67 -13.61
C HIS A 265 -1.80 -18.18 -12.23
N PRO A 266 -2.42 -19.04 -11.39
CA PRO A 266 -2.68 -18.71 -9.99
C PRO A 266 -1.38 -18.42 -9.24
N LEU A 267 -1.44 -17.62 -8.17
CA LEU A 267 -0.27 -17.25 -7.34
C LEU A 267 0.59 -18.45 -6.94
N PHE A 268 -0.07 -19.57 -6.64
CA PHE A 268 0.55 -20.86 -6.40
C PHE A 268 -0.28 -21.93 -7.12
N PRO A 269 0.34 -22.83 -7.90
CA PRO A 269 -0.38 -23.88 -8.60
C PRO A 269 -1.27 -24.67 -7.64
N TYR A 270 -0.72 -25.28 -6.59
CA TYR A 270 -1.38 -25.91 -5.44
C TYR A 270 -0.33 -26.03 -4.31
N ASP A 271 -0.73 -26.01 -3.02
CA ASP A 271 0.02 -26.50 -1.82
C ASP A 271 -0.26 -25.72 -0.50
N ALA A 272 -1.10 -24.69 -0.50
CA ALA A 272 -1.51 -24.04 0.75
C ALA A 272 -2.43 -24.94 1.59
N HIS A 273 -2.35 -24.84 2.92
CA HIS A 273 -3.26 -25.56 3.81
C HIS A 273 -4.72 -25.11 3.65
N PHE A 274 -4.92 -23.83 3.37
CA PHE A 274 -6.22 -23.21 3.16
C PHE A 274 -6.19 -22.36 1.88
N ASP A 275 -7.22 -22.49 1.06
CA ASP A 275 -7.32 -21.86 -0.26
C ASP A 275 -8.75 -21.42 -0.55
N THR A 276 -8.99 -20.11 -0.58
CA THR A 276 -10.33 -19.52 -0.75
C THR A 276 -10.69 -19.16 -2.19
N ARG A 277 -9.88 -19.52 -3.19
CA ARG A 277 -10.25 -19.33 -4.62
C ARG A 277 -11.67 -19.83 -4.96
N PRO A 278 -12.15 -20.98 -4.45
CA PRO A 278 -13.52 -21.43 -4.69
C PRO A 278 -14.59 -20.51 -4.09
N LEU A 279 -14.34 -19.96 -2.90
CA LEU A 279 -15.19 -18.97 -2.23
C LEU A 279 -15.31 -17.70 -3.10
N HIS A 280 -14.18 -17.20 -3.59
CA HIS A 280 -14.15 -16.01 -4.44
C HIS A 280 -14.82 -16.22 -5.79
N ALA A 281 -14.63 -17.40 -6.40
CA ALA A 281 -15.33 -17.78 -7.62
C ALA A 281 -16.86 -17.81 -7.43
N PHE A 282 -17.33 -18.28 -6.27
CA PHE A 282 -18.76 -18.26 -5.93
C PHE A 282 -19.30 -16.83 -5.77
N ASN A 283 -18.56 -15.98 -5.05
CA ASN A 283 -18.94 -14.58 -4.81
C ASN A 283 -18.98 -13.77 -6.11
N ARG A 284 -18.02 -13.97 -7.02
CA ARG A 284 -17.96 -13.26 -8.31
C ARG A 284 -19.20 -13.49 -9.17
N GLN A 285 -19.67 -14.74 -9.25
CA GLN A 285 -20.89 -15.11 -10.00
C GLN A 285 -22.15 -14.40 -9.49
N ARG A 286 -22.10 -13.81 -8.29
CA ARG A 286 -23.22 -13.15 -7.59
C ARG A 286 -22.94 -11.69 -7.29
N SER A 287 -21.99 -11.08 -7.99
CA SER A 287 -21.79 -9.64 -7.97
C SER A 287 -22.99 -8.94 -8.63
N VAL A 288 -23.58 -7.98 -7.93
CA VAL A 288 -24.77 -7.24 -8.41
C VAL A 288 -24.35 -5.88 -8.99
N GLN A 289 -23.31 -5.29 -8.42
CA GLN A 289 -22.68 -4.05 -8.88
C GLN A 289 -21.16 -4.22 -8.89
N LYS A 290 -20.44 -3.25 -9.47
CA LYS A 290 -18.96 -3.29 -9.55
C LYS A 290 -18.26 -3.47 -8.20
N HIS A 291 -18.89 -3.04 -7.09
CA HIS A 291 -18.26 -3.01 -5.77
C HIS A 291 -19.04 -3.78 -4.69
N CYS A 292 -20.22 -4.33 -5.00
CA CYS A 292 -21.12 -4.94 -4.02
C CYS A 292 -21.56 -6.34 -4.44
N LEU A 293 -21.60 -7.23 -3.45
CA LEU A 293 -22.20 -8.55 -3.56
C LEU A 293 -23.72 -8.48 -3.35
N ALA A 294 -24.45 -9.50 -3.82
CA ALA A 294 -25.88 -9.65 -3.57
C ALA A 294 -26.26 -9.67 -2.08
N THR A 295 -25.29 -9.99 -1.21
CA THR A 295 -25.44 -10.00 0.24
C THR A 295 -25.39 -8.61 0.88
N GLY A 296 -25.16 -7.55 0.11
CA GLY A 296 -24.96 -6.21 0.66
C GLY A 296 -23.58 -6.00 1.29
N LYS A 297 -22.68 -7.00 1.20
CA LYS A 297 -21.26 -6.83 1.53
C LYS A 297 -20.53 -6.17 0.37
N SER A 298 -19.54 -5.36 0.68
CA SER A 298 -18.61 -4.91 -0.35
C SER A 298 -17.76 -6.09 -0.84
N PHE A 299 -17.23 -5.91 -2.05
CA PHE A 299 -16.33 -6.87 -2.63
C PHE A 299 -15.03 -7.02 -1.82
N VAL A 300 -14.47 -5.91 -1.31
CA VAL A 300 -13.21 -5.92 -0.56
C VAL A 300 -13.36 -6.54 0.82
N SER A 301 -14.44 -6.23 1.56
CA SER A 301 -14.76 -6.95 2.81
C SER A 301 -14.86 -8.46 2.57
N SER A 302 -15.48 -8.91 1.47
CA SER A 302 -15.56 -10.35 1.18
C SER A 302 -14.21 -11.04 0.97
N ILE A 303 -13.17 -10.26 0.62
CA ILE A 303 -11.79 -10.74 0.50
C ILE A 303 -11.05 -10.65 1.84
N LEU A 304 -11.21 -9.56 2.59
CA LEU A 304 -10.48 -9.36 3.85
C LEU A 304 -11.06 -10.21 5.00
N ASP A 305 -12.36 -10.48 5.03
CA ASP A 305 -13.03 -11.28 6.06
C ASP A 305 -12.39 -12.68 6.27
N PRO A 306 -12.12 -13.47 5.21
CA PRO A 306 -11.38 -14.73 5.34
C PRO A 306 -10.00 -14.58 6.00
N LEU A 307 -9.25 -13.52 5.69
CA LEU A 307 -7.95 -13.25 6.29
C LEU A 307 -8.05 -12.95 7.79
N LEU A 308 -9.04 -12.14 8.19
CA LEU A 308 -9.32 -11.82 9.60
C LEU A 308 -9.75 -13.08 10.37
N THR A 309 -10.60 -13.90 9.76
CA THR A 309 -11.07 -15.16 10.34
C THR A 309 -9.93 -16.15 10.51
N PHE A 310 -9.05 -16.29 9.52
CA PHE A 310 -7.86 -17.14 9.60
C PHE A 310 -6.90 -16.68 10.69
N SER A 311 -6.58 -15.38 10.71
CA SER A 311 -5.61 -14.79 11.66
C SER A 311 -6.07 -14.93 13.11
N SER A 312 -7.36 -14.68 13.37
CA SER A 312 -7.95 -14.85 14.70
C SER A 312 -8.03 -16.32 15.14
N SER A 313 -8.37 -17.24 14.22
CA SER A 313 -8.51 -18.66 14.53
C SER A 313 -7.19 -19.36 14.87
N PHE A 314 -6.09 -18.91 14.25
CA PHE A 314 -4.77 -19.56 14.38
C PHE A 314 -3.71 -18.69 15.04
N ARG A 315 -4.12 -17.67 15.81
CA ARG A 315 -3.22 -16.79 16.58
C ARG A 315 -2.04 -17.49 17.30
N PRO A 316 -2.22 -18.64 17.99
CA PRO A 316 -1.10 -19.27 18.71
C PRO A 316 -0.11 -20.03 17.81
N LEU A 317 -0.43 -20.25 16.54
CA LEU A 317 0.37 -21.04 15.60
C LEU A 317 1.16 -20.13 14.67
N CYS A 318 2.32 -20.61 14.22
CA CYS A 318 3.05 -19.94 13.15
C CYS A 318 2.22 -19.99 11.86
N THR A 319 2.05 -18.84 11.21
CA THR A 319 1.26 -18.73 9.97
C THR A 319 2.00 -17.97 8.87
N LEU A 320 1.69 -18.31 7.62
CA LEU A 320 1.90 -17.51 6.43
C LEU A 320 0.53 -17.27 5.79
N SER A 321 0.08 -16.02 5.72
CA SER A 321 -1.11 -15.64 4.96
C SER A 321 -0.72 -14.77 3.77
N ILE A 322 -1.26 -15.10 2.59
CA ILE A 322 -1.12 -14.30 1.37
C ILE A 322 -2.52 -13.98 0.89
N THR A 323 -2.91 -12.71 0.95
CA THR A 323 -4.19 -12.22 0.43
C THR A 323 -3.93 -11.32 -0.77
N ARG A 324 -4.56 -11.58 -1.90
CA ARG A 324 -4.42 -10.75 -3.10
C ARG A 324 -5.78 -10.30 -3.59
N PHE A 325 -5.87 -9.00 -3.88
CA PHE A 325 -7.03 -8.42 -4.53
C PHE A 325 -6.65 -7.35 -5.53
N ARG A 326 -7.54 -7.18 -6.52
CA ARG A 326 -7.42 -6.11 -7.49
C ARG A 326 -7.91 -4.81 -6.88
N VAL A 327 -7.09 -3.76 -7.01
CA VAL A 327 -7.52 -2.41 -6.61
C VAL A 327 -8.71 -1.97 -7.49
N PRO A 328 -9.83 -1.52 -6.90
CA PRO A 328 -10.94 -1.00 -7.66
C PRO A 328 -10.54 0.29 -8.38
N SER A 329 -11.30 0.66 -9.42
CA SER A 329 -11.05 1.92 -10.15
C SER A 329 -11.13 3.16 -9.26
N GLU A 330 -11.94 3.09 -8.21
CA GLU A 330 -12.08 4.12 -7.19
C GLU A 330 -11.41 3.65 -5.91
N LEU A 331 -10.08 3.82 -5.79
CA LEU A 331 -9.32 3.32 -4.63
C LEU A 331 -9.86 3.89 -3.30
N GLY A 332 -10.36 5.13 -3.27
CA GLY A 332 -10.92 5.72 -2.05
C GLY A 332 -12.12 4.97 -1.46
N ALA A 333 -12.82 4.17 -2.27
CA ALA A 333 -13.95 3.35 -1.83
C ALA A 333 -13.60 2.36 -0.71
N ILE A 334 -12.34 1.92 -0.63
CA ILE A 334 -11.92 0.84 0.26
C ILE A 334 -11.18 1.35 1.50
N ASP A 335 -11.05 2.67 1.68
CA ASP A 335 -10.24 3.25 2.75
C ASP A 335 -10.74 2.87 4.15
N GLU A 336 -12.06 2.96 4.38
CA GLU A 336 -12.66 2.57 5.65
C GLU A 336 -12.42 1.08 5.93
N GLU A 337 -12.73 0.23 4.95
CA GLU A 337 -12.68 -1.23 5.12
C GLU A 337 -11.25 -1.74 5.30
N LEU A 338 -10.30 -1.22 4.52
CA LEU A 338 -8.89 -1.58 4.65
C LEU A 338 -8.32 -1.10 5.98
N SER A 339 -8.65 0.12 6.41
CA SER A 339 -8.24 0.66 7.71
C SER A 339 -8.77 -0.21 8.86
N LEU A 340 -10.07 -0.52 8.86
CA LEU A 340 -10.67 -1.37 9.90
C LEU A 340 -10.07 -2.78 9.91
N ALA A 341 -9.87 -3.39 8.74
CA ALA A 341 -9.26 -4.70 8.63
C ALA A 341 -7.81 -4.71 9.14
N LEU A 342 -7.00 -3.69 8.82
CA LEU A 342 -5.64 -3.56 9.32
C LEU A 342 -5.61 -3.38 10.84
N ALA A 343 -6.46 -2.51 11.40
CA ALA A 343 -6.57 -2.32 12.85
C ALA A 343 -6.96 -3.62 13.56
N GLN A 344 -7.86 -4.40 12.97
CA GLN A 344 -8.23 -5.71 13.49
C GLN A 344 -7.07 -6.72 13.37
N LEU A 345 -6.31 -6.72 12.27
CA LEU A 345 -5.14 -7.60 12.13
C LEU A 345 -4.07 -7.29 13.17
N ILE A 346 -3.75 -6.00 13.37
CA ILE A 346 -2.77 -5.53 14.36
C ILE A 346 -3.18 -5.98 15.76
N SER A 347 -4.43 -5.75 16.14
CA SER A 347 -4.94 -6.10 17.48
C SER A 347 -5.04 -7.62 17.72
N THR A 348 -5.35 -8.40 16.68
CA THR A 348 -5.52 -9.86 16.81
C THR A 348 -4.21 -10.63 16.66
N SER A 349 -3.20 -10.08 15.98
CA SER A 349 -2.01 -10.80 15.52
C SER A 349 -0.71 -10.27 16.14
N SER A 350 -0.61 -10.36 17.48
CA SER A 350 0.51 -9.83 18.27
C SER A 350 1.91 -10.36 17.90
N ASN A 351 2.00 -11.43 17.10
CA ASN A 351 3.25 -12.10 16.72
C ASN A 351 3.38 -12.22 15.19
N THR A 352 2.72 -11.35 14.42
CA THR A 352 2.69 -11.43 12.95
C THR A 352 3.26 -10.16 12.36
N ALA A 353 4.22 -10.25 11.45
CA ALA A 353 4.64 -9.13 10.63
C ALA A 353 3.66 -8.97 9.46
N ILE A 354 3.21 -7.74 9.22
CA ILE A 354 2.21 -7.43 8.20
C ILE A 354 2.91 -6.65 7.08
N PHE A 355 2.72 -7.10 5.84
CA PHE A 355 3.25 -6.47 4.64
C PHE A 355 2.10 -6.16 3.69
N LEU A 356 1.89 -4.89 3.39
CA LEU A 356 1.06 -4.45 2.27
C LEU A 356 1.99 -4.19 1.08
N LEU A 357 1.80 -4.91 -0.02
CA LEU A 357 2.72 -4.91 -1.16
C LEU A 357 1.94 -4.69 -2.46
N SER A 358 2.59 -4.05 -3.42
CA SER A 358 2.19 -4.12 -4.82
C SER A 358 3.35 -4.64 -5.67
N PRO A 359 3.11 -5.57 -6.61
CA PRO A 359 4.15 -6.05 -7.50
C PRO A 359 4.58 -5.00 -8.53
N SER A 360 3.75 -3.99 -8.80
CA SER A 360 4.08 -2.89 -9.71
C SER A 360 3.38 -1.59 -9.28
N GLY A 361 3.91 -0.47 -9.75
CA GLY A 361 3.23 0.82 -9.58
C GLY A 361 1.95 0.96 -10.42
N GLN A 362 1.26 2.09 -10.26
CA GLN A 362 0.02 2.38 -10.99
C GLN A 362 0.30 2.79 -12.45
N LYS A 363 0.08 1.87 -13.40
CA LYS A 363 0.49 2.07 -14.81
C LYS A 363 -0.38 3.04 -15.63
N ARG A 364 -1.62 3.30 -15.21
CA ARG A 364 -2.59 4.14 -15.94
C ARG A 364 -3.40 4.94 -14.91
N ALA A 365 -3.49 6.27 -15.09
CA ALA A 365 -4.27 7.22 -14.29
C ALA A 365 -3.67 7.74 -12.96
N GLY A 366 -2.39 7.53 -12.68
CA GLY A 366 -1.72 8.20 -11.57
C GLY A 366 -1.48 9.69 -11.85
N LEU A 367 -1.61 10.56 -10.84
CA LEU A 367 -1.39 12.01 -10.98
C LEU A 367 0.04 12.32 -11.43
N SER A 368 1.03 11.56 -10.94
CA SER A 368 2.44 11.68 -11.38
C SER A 368 2.80 10.72 -12.53
N GLY A 369 1.81 10.12 -13.19
CA GLY A 369 1.94 9.32 -14.40
C GLY A 369 3.00 8.21 -14.31
N VAL A 370 4.05 8.33 -15.13
CA VAL A 370 5.10 7.32 -15.32
C VAL A 370 5.91 7.04 -14.05
N VAL A 371 6.03 8.00 -13.12
CA VAL A 371 6.75 7.80 -11.85
C VAL A 371 5.97 6.87 -10.92
N GLU A 372 4.66 7.09 -10.79
CA GLU A 372 3.78 6.23 -10.00
C GLU A 372 3.69 4.82 -10.56
N GLY A 373 3.79 4.67 -11.89
CA GLY A 373 3.87 3.37 -12.56
C GLY A 373 5.13 2.56 -12.22
N LYS A 374 6.18 3.21 -11.70
CA LYS A 374 7.47 2.58 -11.35
C LYS A 374 7.71 2.46 -9.85
N SER A 375 6.84 3.06 -9.03
CA SER A 375 6.95 3.10 -7.57
C SER A 375 5.91 2.17 -6.96
N PRO A 376 6.17 0.86 -6.88
CA PRO A 376 5.27 -0.07 -6.19
C PRO A 376 5.07 0.32 -4.72
N LEU A 377 3.93 -0.09 -4.17
CA LEU A 377 3.64 0.02 -2.75
C LEU A 377 4.45 -1.00 -1.93
N LEU A 378 5.04 -0.53 -0.84
CA LEU A 378 5.44 -1.34 0.31
C LEU A 378 4.97 -0.60 1.56
N ALA A 379 4.25 -1.29 2.46
CA ALA A 379 4.06 -0.85 3.83
C ALA A 379 4.33 -2.05 4.73
N ALA A 380 5.20 -1.90 5.73
CA ALA A 380 5.58 -3.00 6.61
C ALA A 380 5.36 -2.63 8.07
N TRP A 381 4.76 -3.56 8.82
CA TRP A 381 4.57 -3.46 10.26
C TRP A 381 5.14 -4.68 10.96
N PHE A 382 5.78 -4.44 12.10
CA PHE A 382 6.39 -5.47 12.92
C PHE A 382 5.80 -5.45 14.33
N PRO A 383 5.53 -6.62 14.93
CA PRO A 383 4.95 -6.70 16.26
C PRO A 383 5.91 -6.14 17.32
N ASP A 384 5.36 -5.52 18.38
CA ASP A 384 6.09 -4.84 19.46
C ASP A 384 7.23 -5.68 20.06
N GLU A 385 7.00 -6.98 20.23
CA GLU A 385 8.01 -7.86 20.78
C GLU A 385 9.15 -8.13 19.81
N PHE A 386 8.89 -8.17 18.50
CA PHE A 386 9.96 -8.19 17.50
C PHE A 386 10.76 -6.89 17.56
N ARG A 387 10.08 -5.73 17.63
CA ARG A 387 10.74 -4.41 17.73
C ARG A 387 11.67 -4.33 18.94
N ARG A 388 11.21 -4.78 20.11
CA ARG A 388 11.99 -4.78 21.36
C ARG A 388 13.15 -5.78 21.34
N ASN A 389 12.90 -7.00 20.89
CA ASN A 389 13.87 -8.09 21.01
C ASN A 389 14.87 -8.16 19.84
N ARG A 390 14.50 -7.63 18.66
CA ARG A 390 15.33 -7.59 17.45
C ARG A 390 15.65 -6.14 17.05
N ASN A 391 15.91 -5.29 18.04
CA ASN A 391 16.10 -3.85 17.85
C ASN A 391 17.16 -3.53 16.76
N ALA A 392 18.28 -4.25 16.72
CA ALA A 392 19.29 -4.05 15.68
C ALA A 392 18.73 -4.26 14.26
N HIS A 393 18.02 -5.37 14.02
CA HIS A 393 17.40 -5.68 12.72
C HIS A 393 16.26 -4.72 12.37
N TYR A 394 15.44 -4.37 13.36
CA TYR A 394 14.38 -3.37 13.20
C TYR A 394 14.97 -2.00 12.82
N SER A 395 16.06 -1.60 13.48
CA SER A 395 16.79 -0.35 13.17
C SER A 395 17.46 -0.40 11.80
N ALA A 396 17.99 -1.54 11.38
CA ALA A 396 18.50 -1.73 10.02
C ALA A 396 17.39 -1.56 8.97
N PHE A 397 16.22 -2.15 9.22
CA PHE A 397 15.06 -1.97 8.35
C PHE A 397 14.64 -0.51 8.29
N ALA A 398 14.54 0.17 9.43
CA ALA A 398 14.24 1.60 9.50
C ALA A 398 15.26 2.45 8.72
N TRP A 399 16.55 2.17 8.88
CA TRP A 399 17.64 2.82 8.16
C TRP A 399 17.49 2.67 6.65
N ASN A 400 16.98 1.54 6.17
CA ASN A 400 16.85 1.28 4.75
C ASN A 400 15.65 1.96 4.08
N MET A 401 14.72 2.53 4.84
CA MET A 401 13.47 3.09 4.29
C MET A 401 13.67 4.37 3.46
N ASP A 402 14.81 5.05 3.63
CA ASP A 402 15.21 6.23 2.84
C ASP A 402 16.24 5.90 1.74
N LYS A 403 16.62 4.62 1.60
CA LYS A 403 17.60 4.15 0.61
C LYS A 403 16.91 3.53 -0.60
N LEU A 404 17.61 3.50 -1.74
CA LEU A 404 17.12 2.78 -2.92
C LEU A 404 17.20 1.28 -2.67
N PHE A 405 16.07 0.60 -2.80
CA PHE A 405 16.01 -0.86 -2.83
C PHE A 405 14.94 -1.36 -3.81
N THR A 406 15.02 -2.64 -4.11
CA THR A 406 14.28 -3.27 -5.21
C THR A 406 13.39 -4.41 -4.74
N THR A 407 12.56 -4.92 -5.65
CA THR A 407 11.76 -6.14 -5.44
C THR A 407 12.62 -7.31 -4.97
N ARG A 408 13.88 -7.39 -5.43
CA ARG A 408 14.82 -8.44 -5.00
C ARG A 408 15.19 -8.31 -3.52
N ASP A 409 15.39 -7.09 -3.02
CA ASP A 409 15.70 -6.83 -1.62
C ASP A 409 14.49 -7.13 -0.71
N VAL A 410 13.27 -6.80 -1.18
CA VAL A 410 12.02 -7.17 -0.52
C VAL A 410 11.89 -8.70 -0.44
N ARG A 411 12.13 -9.42 -1.55
CA ARG A 411 12.15 -10.89 -1.58
C ARG A 411 13.15 -11.47 -0.57
N ALA A 412 14.38 -10.99 -0.56
CA ALA A 412 15.41 -11.46 0.37
C ALA A 412 14.97 -11.26 1.83
N THR A 413 14.30 -10.14 2.12
CA THR A 413 13.76 -9.82 3.45
C THR A 413 12.63 -10.77 3.85
N LEU A 414 11.65 -11.00 2.98
CA LEU A 414 10.58 -11.95 3.25
C LEU A 414 11.10 -13.37 3.41
N GLN A 415 12.08 -13.78 2.58
CA GLN A 415 12.73 -15.09 2.69
C GLN A 415 13.40 -15.27 4.05
N GLN A 416 14.10 -14.24 4.52
CA GLN A 416 14.80 -14.30 5.80
C GLN A 416 13.84 -14.44 7.00
N LEU A 417 12.73 -13.69 6.98
CA LEU A 417 11.67 -13.84 7.97
C LEU A 417 11.02 -15.22 7.91
N ALA A 418 10.75 -15.72 6.69
CA ALA A 418 10.15 -17.03 6.46
C ALA A 418 11.07 -18.17 6.91
N LEU A 419 12.39 -18.01 6.82
CA LEU A 419 13.38 -18.96 7.32
C LEU A 419 13.65 -18.85 8.82
N ALA A 420 13.19 -17.77 9.48
CA ALA A 420 13.52 -17.48 10.87
C ALA A 420 15.04 -17.41 11.13
N ARG A 421 15.80 -16.89 10.15
CA ARG A 421 17.26 -16.86 10.14
C ARG A 421 17.80 -15.45 10.04
N LEU A 422 17.59 -14.68 11.11
CA LEU A 422 18.30 -13.42 11.29
C LEU A 422 19.72 -13.72 11.80
N PRO A 423 20.77 -13.09 11.23
CA PRO A 423 22.12 -13.19 11.77
C PRO A 423 22.16 -12.61 13.19
N GLU A 424 23.19 -12.95 13.96
CA GLU A 424 23.34 -12.40 15.32
C GLU A 424 23.61 -10.89 15.31
N THR A 425 24.27 -10.41 14.26
CA THR A 425 24.65 -9.01 14.08
C THR A 425 24.15 -8.49 12.73
N VAL A 426 23.82 -7.21 12.70
CA VAL A 426 23.56 -6.48 11.44
C VAL A 426 24.90 -6.07 10.85
N GLU A 427 25.07 -6.33 9.55
CA GLU A 427 26.27 -5.96 8.83
C GLU A 427 26.14 -4.56 8.21
N TRP A 428 27.24 -3.81 8.27
CA TRP A 428 27.42 -2.60 7.49
C TRP A 428 28.22 -2.97 6.24
N ARG A 429 27.58 -2.91 5.06
CA ARG A 429 28.34 -3.10 3.82
C ARG A 429 29.04 -1.81 3.42
N ALA A 430 30.34 -1.91 3.20
CA ALA A 430 31.11 -0.83 2.60
C ALA A 430 30.87 -0.78 1.07
N TYR A 431 30.96 0.42 0.50
CA TYR A 431 30.76 0.73 -0.93
C TYR A 431 31.57 -0.12 -1.93
N ASN A 432 32.57 -0.88 -1.49
CA ASN A 432 33.53 -1.54 -2.37
C ASN A 432 33.17 -2.99 -2.78
N GLU A 433 32.08 -3.56 -2.26
CA GLU A 433 31.61 -4.89 -2.67
C GLU A 433 30.73 -4.83 -3.93
N GLU A 434 30.60 -5.89 -4.72
CA GLU A 434 29.72 -5.87 -5.90
C GLU A 434 28.24 -5.69 -5.48
N HIS A 435 27.71 -4.48 -5.60
CA HIS A 435 26.36 -4.06 -5.14
C HIS A 435 25.19 -4.67 -5.95
N ASN A 436 25.49 -5.62 -6.85
CA ASN A 436 24.52 -6.26 -7.73
C ASN A 436 23.65 -7.31 -7.01
N GLN A 437 23.98 -7.68 -5.77
CA GLN A 437 23.28 -8.75 -5.05
C GLN A 437 22.14 -8.21 -4.18
N ALA A 438 21.01 -8.93 -4.23
CA ALA A 438 19.85 -8.67 -3.40
C ALA A 438 20.19 -8.88 -1.93
N SER A 439 19.78 -7.94 -1.09
CA SER A 439 20.14 -7.94 0.34
C SER A 439 18.89 -7.83 1.20
N SER A 440 18.88 -8.54 2.33
CA SER A 440 17.77 -8.37 3.27
C SER A 440 17.88 -7.04 3.99
N LEU A 441 16.78 -6.28 3.95
CA LEU A 441 16.63 -5.01 4.64
C LEU A 441 16.67 -5.15 6.17
N LEU A 442 16.59 -6.38 6.72
CA LEU A 442 16.69 -6.66 8.15
C LEU A 442 18.11 -6.99 8.62
N SER A 443 19.01 -7.35 7.70
CA SER A 443 20.35 -7.84 8.06
C SER A 443 21.47 -6.91 7.66
N GLU A 444 21.19 -6.02 6.71
CA GLU A 444 22.21 -5.17 6.12
C GLU A 444 21.74 -3.73 6.07
N MET A 445 22.60 -2.81 6.47
CA MET A 445 22.38 -1.39 6.25
C MET A 445 22.89 -1.02 4.85
N LEU A 446 21.97 -0.59 4.00
CA LEU A 446 22.25 -0.26 2.61
C LEU A 446 23.07 1.05 2.50
N PRO A 447 24.02 1.13 1.56
CA PRO A 447 24.81 2.34 1.33
C PRO A 447 23.97 3.45 0.67
N GLU A 448 24.38 4.69 0.88
CA GLU A 448 23.66 5.87 0.39
C GLU A 448 23.78 6.05 -1.12
N GLU A 449 24.86 5.53 -1.71
CA GLU A 449 25.23 5.73 -3.11
C GLU A 449 24.58 4.72 -4.08
N ARG A 450 23.71 3.82 -3.58
CA ARG A 450 22.96 2.88 -4.44
C ARG A 450 22.18 3.65 -5.50
N ASN A 451 22.41 3.30 -6.76
CA ASN A 451 21.72 3.84 -7.92
C ASN A 451 21.24 2.71 -8.85
N CYS A 452 20.38 3.04 -9.81
CA CYS A 452 19.78 2.04 -10.70
C CYS A 452 20.82 1.25 -11.50
N THR A 453 21.92 1.88 -11.93
CA THR A 453 23.00 1.22 -12.65
C THR A 453 23.68 0.16 -11.78
N THR A 454 24.00 0.48 -10.52
CA THR A 454 24.58 -0.45 -9.55
C THR A 454 23.66 -1.60 -9.14
N LEU A 455 22.35 -1.46 -9.39
CA LEU A 455 21.34 -2.48 -9.07
C LEU A 455 20.88 -3.26 -10.31
N GLY A 456 21.43 -2.94 -11.48
CA GLY A 456 21.00 -3.54 -12.75
C GLY A 456 19.53 -3.31 -13.05
N ILE A 457 18.94 -2.21 -12.56
CA ILE A 457 17.57 -1.81 -12.89
C ILE A 457 17.63 -1.15 -14.26
N ALA A 458 16.88 -1.70 -15.23
CA ALA A 458 16.79 -1.10 -16.55
C ALA A 458 16.29 0.35 -16.42
N ASP A 459 16.85 1.25 -17.23
CA ASP A 459 16.56 2.67 -17.14
C ASP A 459 15.05 2.92 -17.14
N GLU A 460 14.28 2.25 -17.97
CA GLU A 460 12.81 2.38 -18.05
C GLU A 460 12.08 2.07 -16.73
N ASN A 461 12.65 1.26 -15.83
CA ASN A 461 12.06 0.89 -14.53
C ASN A 461 12.66 1.67 -13.36
N CYS A 462 13.79 2.34 -13.58
CA CYS A 462 14.43 3.18 -12.58
C CYS A 462 13.49 4.32 -12.15
N LEU A 463 13.28 4.41 -10.84
CA LEU A 463 12.72 5.59 -10.18
C LEU A 463 13.74 6.72 -10.26
N CYS A 464 13.29 7.94 -10.60
CA CYS A 464 14.16 9.09 -10.78
C CYS A 464 15.08 9.29 -9.58
N LEU A 465 16.37 9.00 -9.78
CA LEU A 465 17.47 9.44 -8.95
C LEU A 465 18.36 10.25 -9.90
N GLY A 466 18.75 11.47 -9.53
CA GLY A 466 19.77 12.20 -10.29
C GLY A 466 21.02 11.31 -10.47
N THR A 467 21.82 11.40 -11.54
CA THR A 467 22.33 12.56 -12.28
C THR A 467 22.33 12.35 -13.81
N ASP A 468 21.29 11.74 -14.38
CA ASP A 468 21.25 11.45 -15.82
C ASP A 468 20.79 12.67 -16.66
N GLU A 469 21.75 13.49 -17.13
CA GLU A 469 21.51 14.72 -17.91
C GLU A 469 20.58 14.54 -19.12
N LYS A 470 20.64 13.39 -19.79
CA LYS A 470 19.82 13.11 -20.98
C LYS A 470 18.33 12.89 -20.66
N ARG A 471 18.00 12.47 -19.43
CA ARG A 471 16.62 12.20 -18.99
C ARG A 471 15.95 13.40 -18.35
N ASN A 472 16.74 14.27 -17.71
CA ASN A 472 16.24 15.56 -17.28
C ASN A 472 15.66 16.34 -18.47
N ALA A 473 16.22 16.24 -19.67
CA ALA A 473 15.73 16.97 -20.85
C ALA A 473 14.25 16.72 -21.23
N THR A 474 13.73 15.50 -21.11
CA THR A 474 12.33 15.18 -21.43
C THR A 474 11.37 15.60 -20.32
N VAL A 475 11.74 15.38 -19.05
CA VAL A 475 10.96 15.86 -17.89
C VAL A 475 10.97 17.40 -17.82
N ASN A 476 12.07 18.03 -18.23
CA ASN A 476 12.24 19.49 -18.31
C ASN A 476 11.30 20.11 -19.36
N ALA A 477 10.95 19.41 -20.43
CA ALA A 477 10.00 19.90 -21.41
C ALA A 477 8.58 19.98 -20.81
N ASP A 478 8.17 18.95 -20.06
CA ASP A 478 6.84 18.86 -19.45
C ASP A 478 6.70 19.80 -18.24
N ALA A 479 7.73 19.94 -17.42
CA ALA A 479 7.75 20.91 -16.31
C ALA A 479 7.74 22.36 -16.81
N LEU A 480 8.51 22.65 -17.87
CA LEU A 480 8.50 23.97 -18.51
C LEU A 480 7.15 24.26 -19.20
N LEU A 481 6.53 23.25 -19.81
CA LEU A 481 5.20 23.36 -20.40
C LEU A 481 4.14 23.64 -19.33
N ASN A 482 4.16 22.90 -18.21
CA ASN A 482 3.27 23.14 -17.07
C ASN A 482 3.45 24.55 -16.49
N LYS A 483 4.69 25.01 -16.31
CA LYS A 483 4.97 26.38 -15.87
C LYS A 483 4.43 27.43 -16.84
N ARG A 484 4.60 27.22 -18.16
CA ARG A 484 4.05 28.12 -19.18
C ARG A 484 2.53 28.11 -19.24
N VAL A 485 1.90 26.96 -19.06
CA VAL A 485 0.43 26.85 -18.98
C VAL A 485 -0.07 27.60 -17.75
N LEU A 486 0.58 27.42 -16.59
CA LEU A 486 0.24 28.13 -15.36
C LEU A 486 0.38 29.65 -15.53
N GLU A 487 1.51 30.14 -16.06
CA GLU A 487 1.72 31.56 -16.35
C GLU A 487 0.67 32.13 -17.32
N LEU A 488 0.23 31.33 -18.31
CA LEU A 488 -0.78 31.73 -19.28
C LEU A 488 -2.18 31.77 -18.67
N VAL A 489 -2.51 30.82 -17.79
CA VAL A 489 -3.75 30.79 -17.02
C VAL A 489 -3.78 31.96 -16.03
N GLU A 490 -2.71 32.21 -15.28
CA GLU A 490 -2.56 33.38 -14.40
C GLU A 490 -2.78 34.69 -15.15
N SER A 491 -2.10 34.87 -16.30
CA SER A 491 -2.20 36.06 -17.15
C SER A 491 -3.60 36.25 -17.74
N ARG A 492 -4.33 35.17 -18.00
CA ARG A 492 -5.69 35.24 -18.56
C ARG A 492 -6.73 35.52 -17.48
N VAL A 493 -6.65 34.80 -16.37
CA VAL A 493 -7.58 34.91 -15.23
C VAL A 493 -7.41 36.25 -14.52
N GLY A 494 -6.17 36.75 -14.39
CA GLY A 494 -5.90 38.05 -13.78
C GLY A 494 -6.35 39.26 -14.61
N ARG A 495 -6.79 39.06 -15.86
CA ARG A 495 -7.40 40.11 -16.69
C ARG A 495 -8.91 40.18 -16.52
N GLU A 496 -9.53 39.18 -15.89
CA GLU A 496 -10.96 39.19 -15.66
C GLU A 496 -11.29 40.16 -14.52
N SER A 497 -12.15 41.14 -14.81
CA SER A 497 -12.51 42.22 -13.87
C SER A 497 -13.15 41.74 -12.55
N CYS A 498 -13.57 40.48 -12.49
CA CYS A 498 -14.17 39.86 -11.31
C CYS A 498 -13.16 39.12 -10.42
N VAL A 499 -11.89 39.05 -10.82
CA VAL A 499 -10.82 38.38 -10.07
C VAL A 499 -9.90 39.42 -9.45
N GLU A 500 -9.81 39.40 -8.13
CA GLU A 500 -9.09 40.41 -7.35
C GLU A 500 -7.73 39.91 -6.87
N LYS A 501 -7.62 38.59 -6.65
CA LYS A 501 -6.37 37.94 -6.27
C LYS A 501 -6.29 36.56 -6.89
N ILE A 502 -5.07 36.12 -7.17
CA ILE A 502 -4.74 34.76 -7.60
C ILE A 502 -3.74 34.20 -6.59
N VAL A 503 -3.97 32.98 -6.12
CA VAL A 503 -3.01 32.24 -5.28
C VAL A 503 -2.73 30.91 -5.95
N THR A 504 -1.45 30.71 -6.22
CA THR A 504 -0.90 29.49 -6.79
C THR A 504 -0.67 28.48 -5.68
N ASP A 505 -1.30 27.30 -5.77
CA ASP A 505 -1.00 26.21 -4.85
C ASP A 505 0.13 25.37 -5.44
N GLU A 506 1.35 25.64 -4.96
CA GLU A 506 2.57 24.96 -5.38
C GLU A 506 2.54 23.44 -5.12
N ARG A 507 1.63 22.95 -4.27
CA ARG A 507 1.55 21.52 -3.91
C ARG A 507 0.74 20.69 -4.89
N TRP A 508 -0.18 21.31 -5.63
CA TRP A 508 -1.14 20.59 -6.49
C TRP A 508 -1.20 21.10 -7.94
N SER A 509 -0.39 22.10 -8.31
CA SER A 509 -0.46 22.75 -9.63
C SER A 509 -1.85 23.35 -9.93
N HIS A 510 -2.52 23.87 -8.89
CA HIS A 510 -3.85 24.49 -9.00
C HIS A 510 -3.74 26.01 -8.98
N LEU A 511 -4.70 26.66 -9.64
CA LEU A 511 -4.89 28.11 -9.54
C LEU A 511 -6.20 28.43 -8.82
N ASN A 512 -6.11 29.15 -7.69
CA ASN A 512 -7.29 29.66 -7.00
C ASN A 512 -7.44 31.17 -7.27
N ALA A 513 -8.59 31.56 -7.80
CA ALA A 513 -8.94 32.95 -8.08
C ALA A 513 -10.02 33.44 -7.11
N TYR A 514 -9.83 34.63 -6.53
CA TYR A 514 -10.73 35.20 -5.51
C TYR A 514 -11.51 36.39 -6.05
N ARG A 515 -12.77 36.50 -5.63
CA ARG A 515 -13.58 37.71 -5.73
C ARG A 515 -13.93 38.13 -4.31
N MET A 516 -13.37 39.22 -3.77
CA MET A 516 -13.86 39.74 -2.49
C MET A 516 -15.08 40.61 -2.79
N PHE A 517 -16.24 40.23 -2.26
CA PHE A 517 -17.34 41.18 -2.15
C PHE A 517 -17.01 42.10 -0.98
N GLU A 518 -16.54 43.32 -1.30
CA GLU A 518 -16.46 44.38 -0.31
C GLU A 518 -17.89 44.85 0.00
N LYS A 519 -18.52 44.22 1.00
CA LYS A 519 -19.65 44.81 1.72
C LYS A 519 -19.76 44.24 3.14
N ASP A 520 -19.30 45.06 4.07
CA ASP A 520 -19.69 45.13 5.48
C ASP A 520 -19.58 43.82 6.29
N LEU A 521 -18.33 43.48 6.64
CA LEU A 521 -17.97 42.57 7.72
C LEU A 521 -18.32 43.18 9.10
N GLU A 522 -19.60 43.29 9.39
CA GLU A 522 -20.13 43.29 10.76
C GLU A 522 -21.26 42.26 10.91
N ARG A 523 -20.95 41.00 10.60
CA ARG A 523 -21.44 39.78 11.27
C ARG A 523 -21.12 38.55 10.41
N GLU A 524 -20.54 37.55 11.05
CA GLU A 524 -20.48 36.13 10.67
C GLU A 524 -21.20 35.75 9.36
N SER A 525 -20.46 35.76 8.24
CA SER A 525 -20.83 35.07 7.00
C SER A 525 -19.54 34.56 6.36
N ASN A 526 -19.48 33.23 6.20
CA ASN A 526 -18.38 32.47 5.58
C ASN A 526 -18.55 32.37 4.06
N ASP A 527 -19.25 33.30 3.42
CA ASP A 527 -19.62 33.17 2.00
C ASP A 527 -18.59 33.86 1.10
N VAL A 528 -17.39 33.26 1.03
CA VAL A 528 -16.45 33.54 -0.06
C VAL A 528 -16.77 32.57 -1.18
N GLU A 529 -17.32 33.04 -2.30
CA GLU A 529 -17.45 32.20 -3.51
C GLU A 529 -16.06 31.95 -4.11
N TRP A 530 -15.63 30.69 -4.19
CA TRP A 530 -14.39 30.30 -4.85
C TRP A 530 -14.64 29.81 -6.28
N LEU A 531 -13.79 30.25 -7.21
CA LEU A 531 -13.67 29.64 -8.53
C LEU A 531 -12.32 28.91 -8.59
N THR A 532 -12.37 27.59 -8.46
CA THR A 532 -11.20 26.73 -8.69
C THR A 532 -11.13 26.41 -10.17
N ILE A 533 -10.03 26.82 -10.82
CA ILE A 533 -9.79 26.52 -12.22
C ILE A 533 -8.82 25.35 -12.27
N GLU A 534 -9.39 24.15 -12.46
CA GLU A 534 -8.62 22.95 -12.77
C GLU A 534 -8.29 22.95 -14.26
N TYR A 535 -7.01 22.84 -14.59
CA TYR A 535 -6.58 22.62 -15.96
C TYR A 535 -5.85 21.28 -16.07
N TYR A 536 -6.23 20.52 -17.07
CA TYR A 536 -5.63 19.23 -17.37
C TYR A 536 -4.79 19.38 -18.64
N VAL A 537 -3.46 19.34 -18.50
CA VAL A 537 -2.58 19.30 -19.67
C VAL A 537 -2.59 17.86 -20.20
N LYS A 538 -3.36 17.62 -21.26
CA LYS A 538 -3.28 16.37 -22.01
C LYS A 538 -2.09 16.47 -22.95
N ILE A 539 -1.02 15.76 -22.60
CA ILE A 539 0.17 15.58 -23.45
C ILE A 539 -0.14 14.54 -24.53
#